data_AF-A0A5C5XNX8-F1
#
_entry.id   AF-A0A5C5XNX8-F1
#
_cell.length_a   1.000
_cell.length_b   1.000
_cell.length_c   1.000
_cell.angle_alpha   90.00
_cell.angle_beta   90.00
_cell.angle_gamma   90.00
#
_symmetry.space_group_name_H-M   'P 1'
#
loop_
_entity.id
_entity.type
_entity.pdbx_description
1 polymer ?
#
loop_
_entity_poly.entity_id
_entity_poly.type
_entity_poly.pdbx_seq_one_letter_code
_entity_poly.pdbx_strand_id
1 'polypeptide(L)'
;MDNKKAQLLRGRLQAIISTIENENERNRSGKISWSLACDYNKIISQVSAEFPDYKDNFPAMISGTHGQKLGQGDASFLDLKIKAEQVVKVVEVLIEGN
;
A
#
# COMPACT_ATOMS: atom_id res chain seq x y z
N MET A 1 -4.08 0.41 -21.73
CA MET A 1 -3.82 0.06 -20.32
C MET A 1 -3.36 -1.39 -20.27
N ASP A 2 -2.29 -1.67 -19.52
CA ASP A 2 -1.89 -3.06 -19.28
C ASP A 2 -2.60 -3.57 -18.03
N ASN A 3 -3.82 -4.10 -18.22
CA ASN A 3 -4.62 -4.64 -17.12
C ASN A 3 -3.85 -5.68 -16.29
N LYS A 4 -2.86 -6.38 -16.87
CA LYS A 4 -2.03 -7.34 -16.13
C LYS A 4 -1.10 -6.63 -15.14
N LYS A 5 -0.55 -5.47 -15.50
CA LYS A 5 0.29 -4.67 -14.60
C LYS A 5 -0.52 -4.14 -13.41
N ALA A 6 -1.73 -3.64 -13.64
CA ALA A 6 -2.62 -3.21 -12.56
C ALA A 6 -3.04 -4.38 -11.65
N GLN A 7 -3.35 -5.54 -12.23
CA GLN A 7 -3.62 -6.78 -11.48
C GLN A 7 -2.43 -7.24 -10.63
N LEU A 8 -1.20 -7.15 -11.15
CA LEU A 8 0.02 -7.47 -10.39
C LEU A 8 0.22 -6.52 -9.21
N LEU A 9 0.01 -5.22 -9.40
CA LEU A 9 0.11 -4.22 -8.33
C LEU A 9 -0.96 -4.44 -7.25
N ARG A 10 -2.20 -4.76 -7.65
CA ARG A 10 -3.27 -5.18 -6.73
C ARG A 10 -2.87 -6.43 -5.93
N GLY A 11 -2.33 -7.45 -6.60
CA GLY A 11 -1.87 -8.68 -5.95
C GLY A 11 -0.78 -8.43 -4.90
N ARG A 12 0.15 -7.51 -5.15
CA ARG A 12 1.19 -7.11 -4.17
C ARG A 12 0.58 -6.46 -2.93
N LEU A 13 -0.44 -5.61 -3.10
CA LEU A 13 -1.15 -4.99 -1.97
C LEU A 13 -1.96 -6.02 -1.18
N GLN A 14 -2.60 -6.97 -1.87
CA GLN A 14 -3.30 -8.09 -1.24
C GLN A 14 -2.35 -8.95 -0.41
N ALA A 15 -1.14 -9.23 -0.91
CA ALA A 15 -0.12 -9.94 -0.14
C ALA A 15 0.25 -9.20 1.16
N ILE A 16 0.44 -7.87 1.11
CA ILE A 16 0.70 -7.05 2.31
C ILE A 16 -0.46 -7.20 3.32
N ILE A 17 -1.71 -7.08 2.86
CA ILE A 17 -2.90 -7.22 3.70
C ILE A 17 -2.92 -8.60 4.37
N SER A 18 -2.81 -9.67 3.59
CA SER A 18 -2.86 -11.04 4.10
C SER A 18 -1.71 -11.35 5.06
N THR A 19 -0.51 -10.83 4.84
CA THR A 19 0.60 -10.99 5.79
C THR A 19 0.27 -10.30 7.13
N ILE A 20 -0.26 -9.08 7.10
CA ILE A 20 -0.67 -8.37 8.32
C ILE A 20 -1.78 -9.15 9.05
N GLU A 21 -2.75 -9.70 8.33
CA GLU A 21 -3.88 -10.47 8.88
C GLU A 21 -3.51 -11.83 9.47
N ASN A 22 -2.37 -12.39 9.09
CA ASN A 22 -1.89 -13.66 9.64
C ASN A 22 -0.87 -13.48 10.78
N GLU A 23 -0.45 -12.25 11.05
CA GLU A 23 0.57 -11.95 12.05
C GLU A 23 -0.04 -11.79 13.46
N ASN A 24 0.71 -12.08 14.53
CA ASN A 24 0.17 -11.94 15.90
C ASN A 24 -0.29 -10.50 16.21
N GLU A 25 -1.40 -10.33 16.92
CA GLU A 25 -1.96 -8.99 17.27
C GLU A 25 -0.94 -8.07 17.95
N ARG A 26 -0.06 -8.63 18.79
CA ARG A 26 1.03 -7.90 19.46
C ARG A 26 2.00 -7.23 18.48
N ASN A 27 2.17 -7.78 17.28
CA ASN A 27 3.03 -7.24 16.24
C ASN A 27 2.30 -6.19 15.37
N ARG A 28 0.96 -6.09 15.44
CA ARG A 28 0.15 -5.15 14.64
C ARG A 28 -0.04 -3.77 15.27
N SER A 29 0.20 -3.63 16.57
CA SER A 29 0.02 -2.36 17.28
C SER A 29 1.22 -1.39 17.13
N GLY A 30 2.32 -1.84 16.53
CA GLY A 30 3.51 -1.04 16.31
C GLY A 30 3.49 -0.20 15.04
N LYS A 31 4.42 0.75 14.96
CA LYS A 31 4.76 1.44 13.70
C LYS A 31 5.39 0.47 12.72
N ILE A 32 5.12 0.64 11.43
CA ILE A 32 5.78 -0.14 10.38
C ILE A 32 7.24 0.29 10.23
N SER A 33 8.06 -0.60 9.68
CA SER A 33 9.41 -0.24 9.26
C SER A 33 9.35 0.77 8.11
N TRP A 34 10.34 1.66 8.03
CA TRP A 34 10.48 2.58 6.92
C TRP A 34 10.64 1.87 5.58
N SER A 35 11.28 0.69 5.57
CA SER A 35 11.37 -0.14 4.37
C SER A 35 9.98 -0.52 3.85
N LEU A 36 9.08 -0.94 4.74
CA LEU A 36 7.72 -1.31 4.35
C LEU A 36 6.92 -0.10 3.86
N ALA A 37 7.12 1.07 4.48
CA ALA A 37 6.54 2.33 4.00
C ALA A 37 7.02 2.67 2.58
N CYS A 38 8.33 2.54 2.31
CA CYS A 38 8.92 2.76 0.99
C CYS A 38 8.37 1.81 -0.07
N ASP A 39 8.22 0.53 0.27
CA ASP A 39 7.70 -0.48 -0.65
C ASP A 39 6.23 -0.21 -1.00
N TYR A 40 5.42 0.15 -0.02
CA TYR A 40 4.05 0.62 -0.24
C TYR A 40 4.02 1.86 -1.14
N ASN A 41 4.82 2.89 -0.83
CA ASN A 41 4.86 4.13 -1.61
C ASN A 41 5.27 3.90 -3.07
N LYS A 42 6.20 2.95 -3.32
CA LYS A 42 6.54 2.52 -4.69
C LYS A 42 5.35 1.92 -5.42
N ILE A 43 4.56 1.07 -4.76
CA ILE A 43 3.35 0.50 -5.37
C ILE A 43 2.35 1.61 -5.70
N ILE A 44 2.11 2.56 -4.79
CA ILE A 44 1.20 3.69 -5.03
C ILE A 44 1.65 4.56 -6.19
N SER A 45 2.94 4.85 -6.28
CA SER A 45 3.49 5.59 -7.41
C SER A 45 3.28 4.84 -8.74
N GLN A 46 3.44 3.52 -8.74
CA GLN A 46 3.22 2.69 -9.94
C GLN A 46 1.74 2.61 -10.34
N VAL A 47 0.84 2.49 -9.36
CA VAL A 47 -0.61 2.48 -9.60
C VAL A 47 -1.07 3.85 -10.10
N SER A 48 -0.64 4.94 -9.46
CA SER A 48 -1.00 6.30 -9.88
C SER A 48 -0.53 6.63 -11.29
N ALA A 49 0.61 6.08 -11.71
CA ALA A 49 1.11 6.23 -13.07
C ALA A 49 0.32 5.41 -14.11
N GLU A 50 -0.32 4.32 -13.70
CA GLU A 50 -1.21 3.53 -14.56
C GLU A 50 -2.60 4.17 -14.71
N PHE A 51 -3.05 4.89 -13.68
CA PHE A 51 -4.37 5.53 -13.62
C PHE A 51 -4.26 7.04 -13.31
N PRO A 52 -3.67 7.84 -14.21
CA PRO A 52 -3.39 9.25 -13.95
C PRO A 52 -4.65 10.08 -13.67
N ASP A 53 -5.76 9.78 -14.35
CA ASP A 53 -7.05 10.47 -14.19
C ASP A 53 -7.67 10.25 -12.80
N TYR A 54 -7.20 9.24 -12.06
CA TYR A 54 -7.71 8.86 -10.75
C TYR A 54 -6.68 9.06 -9.63
N LYS A 55 -5.55 9.72 -9.92
CA LYS A 55 -4.43 9.89 -8.97
C LYS A 55 -4.87 10.40 -7.60
N ASP A 56 -5.79 11.36 -7.57
CA ASP A 56 -6.27 12.00 -6.34
C ASP A 56 -7.23 11.12 -5.52
N ASN A 57 -7.68 9.99 -6.08
CA ASN A 57 -8.50 8.99 -5.38
C ASN A 57 -7.66 7.94 -4.64
N PHE A 58 -6.33 7.93 -4.83
CA PHE A 58 -5.45 7.02 -4.10
C PHE A 58 -5.04 7.61 -2.75
N PRO A 59 -4.86 6.78 -1.71
CA PRO A 59 -4.37 7.24 -0.41
C PRO A 59 -3.00 7.90 -0.52
N ALA A 60 -2.78 8.90 0.33
CA ALA A 60 -1.48 9.56 0.44
C ALA A 60 -0.37 8.57 0.86
N MET A 61 0.82 8.81 0.33
CA MET A 61 2.06 8.13 0.70
C MET A 61 2.34 8.21 2.20
N ILE A 62 3.01 7.19 2.73
CA ILE A 62 3.40 7.10 4.14
C ILE A 62 4.70 7.91 4.33
N SER A 63 4.69 8.88 5.26
CA SER A 63 5.90 9.60 5.71
C SER A 63 6.64 8.81 6.80
N GLY A 64 7.84 9.25 7.18
CA GLY A 64 8.59 8.62 8.25
C GLY A 64 9.91 9.33 8.55
N THR A 65 10.45 9.09 9.74
CA THR A 65 11.78 9.59 10.14
C THR A 65 12.88 8.67 9.63
N HIS A 66 13.89 9.27 8.97
CA HIS A 66 15.07 8.56 8.49
C HIS A 66 16.25 8.71 9.47
N GLY A 67 16.88 7.61 9.89
CA GLY A 67 18.02 7.60 10.82
C GLY A 67 18.74 6.23 10.90
N GLN A 68 19.94 6.21 11.49
CA GLN A 68 20.93 5.09 11.45
C GLN A 68 20.48 3.71 11.97
N LYS A 69 19.32 3.60 12.62
CA LYS A 69 18.66 2.32 12.92
C LYS A 69 17.34 2.32 12.16
N LEU A 70 17.07 1.28 11.36
CA LEU A 70 15.87 1.06 10.54
C LEU A 70 14.73 2.00 10.96
N GLY A 71 14.63 3.12 10.23
CA GLY A 71 13.67 4.16 10.54
C GLY A 71 12.26 3.59 10.64
N GLN A 72 11.37 4.30 11.32
CA GLN A 72 9.96 3.92 11.39
C GLN A 72 9.15 4.78 10.42
N GLY A 73 8.17 4.17 9.75
CA GLY A 73 7.13 4.92 9.08
C GLY A 73 6.20 5.57 10.10
N ASP A 74 5.59 6.69 9.76
CA ASP A 74 4.57 7.37 10.56
C ASP A 74 3.19 6.71 10.42
N ALA A 75 3.18 5.41 10.17
CA ALA A 75 1.99 4.59 10.02
C ALA A 75 2.12 3.32 10.87
N SER A 76 1.03 2.89 11.48
CA SER A 76 0.91 1.57 12.09
C SER A 76 0.64 0.48 11.04
N PHE A 77 0.72 -0.79 11.43
CA PHE A 77 0.28 -1.89 10.56
C PHE A 77 -1.22 -1.79 10.22
N LEU A 78 -2.04 -1.27 11.15
CA LEU A 78 -3.46 -1.01 10.89
C LEU A 78 -3.63 0.07 9.80
N ASP A 79 -2.90 1.17 9.91
CA ASP A 79 -2.94 2.25 8.90
C ASP A 79 -2.51 1.74 7.52
N LEU A 80 -1.44 0.95 7.47
CA LEU A 80 -0.97 0.33 6.24
C LEU A 80 -2.02 -0.60 5.64
N LYS A 81 -2.67 -1.42 6.46
CA LYS A 81 -3.75 -2.32 6.02
C LYS A 81 -4.91 -1.53 5.40
N ILE A 82 -5.44 -0.53 6.12
CA ILE A 82 -6.54 0.32 5.65
C ILE A 82 -6.18 0.97 4.31
N LYS A 83 -4.98 1.55 4.23
CA LYS A 83 -4.48 2.19 3.02
C LYS A 83 -4.32 1.21 1.85
N ALA A 84 -3.83 0.00 2.10
CA ALA A 84 -3.70 -1.03 1.08
C ALA A 84 -5.08 -1.52 0.58
N GLU A 85 -6.05 -1.72 1.50
CA GLU A 85 -7.42 -2.13 1.16
C GLU A 85 -8.12 -1.09 0.28
N GLN A 86 -7.98 0.20 0.62
CA GLN A 86 -8.52 1.29 -0.19
C GLN A 86 -8.00 1.23 -1.63
N VAL A 87 -6.69 1.03 -1.81
CA VAL A 87 -6.08 0.97 -3.14
C VAL A 87 -6.54 -0.26 -3.90
N VAL A 88 -6.59 -1.42 -3.24
CA VAL A 88 -7.11 -2.67 -3.83
C VAL A 88 -8.53 -2.46 -4.36
N LYS A 89 -9.39 -1.78 -3.59
CA LYS A 89 -10.78 -1.51 -3.98
C LYS A 89 -10.90 -0.49 -5.10
N VAL A 90 -10.12 0.57 -5.10
CA VAL A 90 -10.08 1.52 -6.22
C VAL A 90 -9.62 0.80 -7.50
N VAL A 91 -8.53 0.03 -7.43
CA VAL A 91 -8.02 -0.71 -8.59
C VAL A 91 -9.02 -1.76 -9.09
N GLU A 92 -9.74 -2.44 -8.19
CA GLU A 92 -10.84 -3.37 -8.55
C GLU A 92 -11.92 -2.67 -9.37
N VAL A 93 -12.43 -1.53 -8.89
CA VAL A 93 -13.43 -0.72 -9.62
C VAL A 93 -12.91 -0.28 -10.99
N LEU A 94 -11.65 0.15 -11.08
CA LEU A 94 -11.06 0.65 -12.33
C LEU A 94 -10.75 -0.46 -13.36
N ILE A 95 -10.54 -1.70 -12.91
CA ILE A 95 -10.28 -2.86 -13.79
C ILE A 95 -11.58 -3.54 -14.20
N GLU A 96 -12.54 -3.70 -13.28
CA GLU A 96 -13.82 -4.40 -13.55
C GLU A 96 -14.86 -3.48 -14.20
N GLY A 97 -14.73 -2.16 -14.04
CA GLY A 97 -15.58 -1.16 -14.70
C GLY A 97 -15.15 -0.77 -16.12
N ASN A 98 -14.06 -1.34 -16.63
CA ASN A 98 -13.52 -1.13 -17.99
C ASN A 98 -13.55 -2.45 -18.79
#